data_AF-A0A955Y2E7-F1
#
_entry.id   AF-A0A955Y2E7-F1
#
_cell.length_a   1.000
_cell.length_b   1.000
_cell.length_c   1.000
_cell.angle_alpha   90.00
_cell.angle_beta   90.00
_cell.angle_gamma   90.00
#
_symmetry.space_group_name_H-M   'P 1'
#
loop_
_entity.id
_entity.type
_entity.pdbx_description
1 polymer ?
#
loop_
_entity_poly.entity_id
_entity_poly.type
_entity_poly.pdbx_seq_one_letter_code
_entity_poly.pdbx_strand_id
1 'polypeptide(L)'
;MTTAGSDPAGRTRPVDVLRKALGDELLAGQVAVVLAPPGVGKTAVLVHVAIAAMQEGTSVLHVAVGDTVEHVRAHYDQAFAVLGVTGSARTALERHRMVHSHGAAGFDVAALRAHIELLANAGAFTAGMVVVDGLDGESVRANAAQIATLASDLGVPLWVTMRLLTDVIPPEVRAAGTVGLRLTPRDGSVYLSVLRDGGETPLDLALTPDALLIAAHRLGEHRPGLVASDITLYSGGAKGSEEAFGELAARYGLTEVSFTFPGQKMSRTVGARELSARELEAGNVSMEDVSRRLSRTYSTEGTLIRKVLQTLWHMVSRSQQVFVV
;
A
#
# COMPACT_ATOMS: atom_id res chain seq x y z
N MET A 1 -6.95 -11.59 -31.33
CA MET A 1 -7.40 -12.55 -30.32
C MET A 1 -6.20 -13.40 -29.92
N THR A 2 -5.48 -12.96 -28.90
CA THR A 2 -4.40 -13.68 -28.25
C THR A 2 -4.75 -13.64 -26.77
N THR A 3 -4.93 -14.81 -26.19
CA THR A 3 -5.39 -15.03 -24.82
C THR A 3 -4.43 -14.38 -23.83
N ALA A 4 -4.91 -13.35 -23.12
CA ALA A 4 -4.17 -12.55 -22.14
C ALA A 4 -3.94 -13.27 -20.78
N GLY A 5 -3.92 -14.61 -20.77
CA GLY A 5 -3.90 -15.42 -19.55
C GLY A 5 -2.58 -16.14 -19.26
N SER A 6 -1.51 -15.93 -20.03
CA SER A 6 -0.24 -16.63 -19.82
C SER A 6 0.96 -15.71 -19.97
N ASP A 7 1.89 -15.81 -19.02
CA ASP A 7 3.30 -15.45 -19.19
C ASP A 7 3.82 -16.03 -20.52
N PRO A 8 4.61 -15.32 -21.34
CA PRO A 8 5.26 -15.88 -22.54
C PRO A 8 6.00 -17.21 -22.31
N ALA A 9 6.31 -17.59 -21.06
CA ALA A 9 6.88 -18.88 -20.68
C ALA A 9 5.87 -19.98 -20.26
N GLY A 10 4.54 -19.74 -20.32
CA GLY A 10 3.52 -20.71 -19.92
C GLY A 10 3.42 -20.96 -18.41
N ARG A 11 4.01 -20.09 -17.58
CA ARG A 11 3.95 -20.16 -16.12
C ARG A 11 2.72 -19.41 -15.58
N THR A 12 1.99 -20.03 -14.66
CA THR A 12 0.88 -19.40 -13.92
C THR A 12 1.42 -18.23 -13.10
N ARG A 13 0.82 -17.03 -13.22
CA ARG A 13 1.30 -15.87 -12.45
C ARG A 13 0.94 -16.08 -10.96
N PRO A 14 1.75 -15.60 -10.01
CA PRO A 14 1.45 -15.72 -8.58
C PRO A 14 0.06 -15.18 -8.19
N VAL A 15 -0.39 -14.10 -8.85
CA VAL A 15 -1.73 -13.53 -8.64
C VAL A 15 -2.85 -14.46 -9.13
N ASP A 16 -2.59 -15.28 -10.16
CA ASP A 16 -3.55 -16.26 -10.65
C ASP A 16 -3.68 -17.43 -9.65
N VAL A 17 -2.57 -17.83 -9.02
CA VAL A 17 -2.58 -18.80 -7.91
C VAL A 17 -3.40 -18.27 -6.73
N LEU A 18 -3.23 -16.99 -6.38
CA LEU A 18 -4.01 -16.34 -5.33
C LEU A 18 -5.50 -16.37 -5.66
N ARG A 19 -5.89 -15.93 -6.86
CA ARG A 19 -7.29 -15.92 -7.31
C ARG A 19 -7.91 -17.31 -7.29
N LYS A 20 -7.18 -18.31 -7.79
CA LYS A 20 -7.62 -19.71 -7.77
C LYS A 20 -7.83 -20.22 -6.34
N ALA A 21 -6.94 -19.89 -5.42
CA ALA A 21 -7.08 -20.26 -4.01
C ALA A 21 -8.27 -19.57 -3.33
N LEU A 22 -8.63 -18.37 -3.80
CA LEU A 22 -9.87 -17.67 -3.47
C LEU A 22 -11.07 -18.19 -4.30
N GLY A 23 -10.95 -19.37 -4.95
CA GLY A 23 -11.99 -20.10 -5.66
C GLY A 23 -12.29 -19.53 -7.05
N ASP A 24 -11.53 -19.96 -8.07
CA ASP A 24 -11.55 -19.64 -9.53
C ASP A 24 -11.69 -18.17 -9.98
N GLU A 25 -12.31 -17.31 -9.19
CA GLU A 25 -12.38 -15.85 -9.23
C GLU A 25 -13.29 -15.50 -8.05
N LEU A 26 -12.95 -14.52 -7.20
CA LEU A 26 -13.93 -14.02 -6.22
C LEU A 26 -15.22 -13.72 -6.98
N LEU A 27 -16.28 -14.48 -6.73
CA LEU A 27 -17.44 -14.48 -7.62
C LEU A 27 -18.09 -13.10 -7.57
N ALA A 28 -18.76 -12.73 -8.66
CA ALA A 28 -19.66 -11.58 -8.68
C ALA A 28 -20.56 -11.60 -7.43
N GLY A 29 -20.54 -10.52 -6.65
CA GLY A 29 -21.31 -10.43 -5.41
C GLY A 29 -20.59 -10.89 -4.14
N GLN A 30 -19.38 -11.42 -4.23
CA GLN A 30 -18.59 -11.85 -3.07
C GLN A 30 -17.63 -10.77 -2.57
N VAL A 31 -17.25 -10.90 -1.29
CA VAL A 31 -16.31 -10.01 -0.61
C VAL A 31 -15.02 -10.75 -0.27
N ALA A 32 -13.87 -10.17 -0.62
CA ALA A 32 -12.57 -10.62 -0.12
C ALA A 32 -12.06 -9.63 0.93
N VAL A 33 -11.75 -10.12 2.13
CA VAL A 33 -11.18 -9.28 3.20
C VAL A 33 -9.71 -9.63 3.37
N VAL A 34 -8.83 -8.66 3.08
CA VAL A 34 -7.37 -8.77 3.25
C VAL A 34 -7.01 -8.24 4.65
N LEU A 35 -6.59 -9.14 5.54
CA LEU A 35 -6.43 -8.85 6.97
C LEU A 35 -4.99 -9.03 7.44
N ALA A 36 -4.46 -8.01 8.13
CA ALA A 36 -3.10 -7.99 8.65
C ALA A 36 -2.87 -6.81 9.61
N PRO A 37 -1.83 -6.86 10.47
CA PRO A 37 -1.32 -5.68 11.17
C PRO A 37 -0.96 -4.52 10.23
N PRO A 38 -0.87 -3.28 10.75
CA PRO A 38 -0.35 -2.14 10.00
C PRO A 38 1.04 -2.42 9.39
N GLY A 39 1.29 -1.91 8.17
CA GLY A 39 2.60 -2.02 7.52
C GLY A 39 2.94 -3.36 6.86
N VAL A 40 2.10 -4.40 6.97
CA VAL A 40 2.41 -5.75 6.46
C VAL A 40 2.25 -5.91 4.93
N GLY A 41 1.68 -4.92 4.22
CA GLY A 41 1.55 -4.95 2.76
C GLY A 41 0.14 -5.29 2.21
N LYS A 42 -0.93 -5.03 2.97
CA LYS A 42 -2.32 -5.23 2.53
C LYS A 42 -2.63 -4.49 1.22
N THR A 43 -2.27 -3.20 1.16
CA THR A 43 -2.41 -2.36 -0.03
C THR A 43 -1.65 -2.93 -1.22
N ALA A 44 -0.45 -3.46 -1.01
CA ALA A 44 0.32 -4.09 -2.08
C ALA A 44 -0.45 -5.27 -2.68
N VAL A 45 -1.04 -6.16 -1.87
CA VAL A 45 -1.89 -7.25 -2.38
C VAL A 45 -3.04 -6.71 -3.22
N LEU A 46 -3.78 -5.72 -2.73
CA LEU A 46 -4.91 -5.14 -3.47
C LEU A 46 -4.48 -4.53 -4.80
N VAL A 47 -3.35 -3.81 -4.82
CA VAL A 47 -2.80 -3.22 -6.05
C VAL A 47 -2.45 -4.31 -7.05
N HIS A 48 -1.83 -5.41 -6.63
CA HIS A 48 -1.51 -6.54 -7.51
C HIS A 48 -2.77 -7.18 -8.09
N VAL A 49 -3.78 -7.42 -7.25
CA VAL A 49 -5.08 -7.97 -7.67
C VAL A 49 -5.77 -7.02 -8.66
N ALA A 50 -5.79 -5.72 -8.38
CA ALA A 50 -6.36 -4.72 -9.26
C ALA A 50 -5.64 -4.65 -10.61
N ILE A 51 -4.30 -4.70 -10.62
CA ILE A 51 -3.50 -4.73 -11.86
C ILE A 51 -3.84 -5.96 -12.69
N ALA A 52 -3.94 -7.14 -12.06
CA ALA A 52 -4.32 -8.36 -12.76
C ALA A 52 -5.72 -8.26 -13.38
N ALA A 53 -6.70 -7.73 -12.64
CA ALA A 53 -8.06 -7.51 -13.15
C ALA A 53 -8.08 -6.52 -14.33
N MET A 54 -7.33 -5.41 -14.25
CA MET A 54 -7.23 -4.44 -15.34
C MET A 54 -6.54 -5.02 -16.58
N GLN A 55 -5.57 -5.92 -16.42
CA GLN A 55 -4.93 -6.63 -17.54
C GLN A 55 -5.92 -7.55 -18.28
N GLU A 56 -6.96 -8.01 -17.60
CA GLU A 56 -8.06 -8.80 -18.17
C GLU A 56 -9.21 -7.91 -18.68
N GLY A 57 -9.05 -6.58 -18.63
CA GLY A 57 -10.03 -5.60 -19.12
C GLY A 57 -11.10 -5.20 -18.09
N THR A 58 -11.01 -5.66 -16.84
CA THR A 58 -11.93 -5.28 -15.78
C THR A 58 -11.66 -3.84 -15.31
N SER A 59 -12.69 -3.00 -15.33
CA SER A 59 -12.62 -1.65 -14.77
C SER A 59 -12.63 -1.68 -13.23
N VAL A 60 -11.60 -1.14 -12.59
CA VAL A 60 -11.42 -1.16 -11.13
C VAL A 60 -11.71 0.21 -10.53
N LEU A 61 -12.65 0.28 -9.58
CA LEU A 61 -12.79 1.43 -8.69
C LEU A 61 -11.98 1.18 -7.41
N HIS A 62 -10.92 1.96 -7.19
CA HIS A 62 -10.13 1.93 -5.97
C HIS A 62 -10.56 3.07 -5.04
N VAL A 63 -11.16 2.72 -3.92
CA VAL A 63 -11.61 3.62 -2.85
C VAL A 63 -10.58 3.58 -1.73
N ALA A 64 -9.92 4.69 -1.45
CA ALA A 64 -8.95 4.80 -0.38
C ALA A 64 -9.54 5.61 0.78
N VAL A 65 -9.61 5.00 1.95
CA VAL A 65 -10.19 5.58 3.16
C VAL A 65 -9.09 6.17 4.02
N GLY A 66 -9.18 7.48 4.27
CA GLY A 66 -8.18 8.20 5.05
C GLY A 66 -6.86 8.42 4.31
N ASP A 67 -6.83 8.17 2.99
CA ASP A 67 -5.65 8.35 2.16
C ASP A 67 -5.96 9.18 0.90
N THR A 68 -4.93 9.75 0.28
CA THR A 68 -5.06 10.63 -0.89
C THR A 68 -5.00 9.88 -2.21
N VAL A 69 -5.52 10.48 -3.28
CA VAL A 69 -5.41 9.91 -4.63
C VAL A 69 -3.95 9.77 -5.05
N GLU A 70 -3.10 10.71 -4.64
CA GLU A 70 -1.66 10.74 -4.92
C GLU A 70 -0.93 9.56 -4.28
N HIS A 71 -1.24 9.22 -3.03
CA HIS A 71 -0.64 8.06 -2.35
C HIS A 71 -1.08 6.73 -2.98
N VAL A 72 -2.36 6.59 -3.33
CA VAL A 72 -2.82 5.41 -4.09
C VAL A 72 -2.08 5.31 -5.42
N ARG A 73 -1.93 6.42 -6.16
CA ARG A 73 -1.16 6.42 -7.41
C ARG A 73 0.28 5.99 -7.20
N ALA A 74 0.94 6.46 -6.14
CA ALA A 74 2.31 6.07 -5.81
C ALA A 74 2.45 4.54 -5.60
N HIS A 75 1.48 3.90 -4.93
CA HIS A 75 1.50 2.43 -4.77
C HIS A 75 1.43 1.68 -6.10
N TYR A 76 0.59 2.14 -7.04
CA TYR A 76 0.53 1.54 -8.37
C TYR A 76 1.77 1.83 -9.20
N ASP A 77 2.34 3.04 -9.10
CA ASP A 77 3.56 3.41 -9.81
C ASP A 77 4.74 2.54 -9.37
N GLN A 78 4.84 2.27 -8.08
CA GLN A 78 5.80 1.31 -7.54
C GLN A 78 5.55 -0.10 -8.10
N ALA A 79 4.32 -0.59 -8.07
CA ALA A 79 3.99 -1.91 -8.63
C ALA A 79 4.29 -1.99 -10.13
N PHE A 80 3.96 -0.95 -10.91
CA PHE A 80 4.25 -0.88 -12.34
C PHE A 80 5.75 -0.88 -12.63
N ALA A 81 6.54 -0.14 -11.85
CA ALA A 81 7.99 -0.09 -12.00
C ALA A 81 8.59 -1.50 -11.81
N VAL A 82 8.16 -2.23 -10.78
CA VAL A 82 8.67 -3.57 -10.50
C VAL A 82 8.16 -4.60 -11.51
N LEU A 83 6.90 -4.49 -11.94
CA LEU A 83 6.32 -5.37 -12.96
C LEU A 83 6.78 -5.04 -14.39
N GLY A 84 7.59 -4.00 -14.58
CA GLY A 84 8.06 -3.56 -15.90
C GLY A 84 6.96 -3.00 -16.81
N VAL A 85 5.83 -2.57 -16.24
CA VAL A 85 4.71 -1.99 -17.00
C VAL A 85 5.02 -0.53 -17.33
N THR A 86 5.26 -0.25 -18.61
CA THR A 86 5.67 1.08 -19.10
C THR A 86 4.89 1.51 -20.34
N GLY A 87 5.02 2.80 -20.70
CA GLY A 87 4.50 3.35 -21.96
C GLY A 87 2.99 3.10 -22.17
N SER A 88 2.63 2.63 -23.36
CA SER A 88 1.25 2.39 -23.75
C SER A 88 0.55 1.32 -22.91
N ALA A 89 1.27 0.31 -22.42
CA ALA A 89 0.70 -0.71 -21.54
C ALA A 89 0.23 -0.11 -20.20
N ARG A 90 1.04 0.80 -19.63
CA ARG A 90 0.65 1.54 -18.43
C ARG A 90 -0.57 2.44 -18.70
N THR A 91 -0.55 3.19 -19.80
CA THR A 91 -1.69 4.04 -20.18
C THR A 91 -2.98 3.23 -20.38
N ALA A 92 -2.89 2.02 -20.94
CA ALA A 92 -4.04 1.14 -21.10
C ALA A 92 -4.64 0.74 -19.73
N LEU A 93 -3.80 0.33 -18.78
CA LEU A 93 -4.25 -0.01 -17.42
C LEU A 93 -4.82 1.20 -16.68
N GLU A 94 -4.20 2.38 -16.80
CA GLU A 94 -4.69 3.60 -16.17
C GLU A 94 -6.10 3.99 -16.64
N ARG A 95 -6.48 3.66 -17.89
CA ARG A 95 -7.85 3.88 -18.40
C ARG A 95 -8.89 2.94 -17.78
N HIS A 96 -8.46 1.78 -17.28
CA HIS A 96 -9.34 0.82 -16.59
C HIS A 96 -9.45 1.09 -15.09
N ARG A 97 -8.95 2.22 -14.58
CA ARG A 97 -8.99 2.53 -13.15
C ARG A 97 -9.58 3.88 -12.85
N MET A 98 -10.43 3.93 -11.83
CA MET A 98 -10.77 5.17 -11.14
C MET A 98 -10.31 5.08 -9.69
N VAL A 99 -9.75 6.18 -9.17
CA VAL A 99 -9.35 6.29 -7.76
C VAL A 99 -10.24 7.32 -7.08
N HIS A 100 -10.86 6.93 -5.97
CA HIS A 100 -11.66 7.79 -5.11
C HIS A 100 -11.01 7.85 -3.72
N SER A 101 -10.81 9.06 -3.21
CA SER A 101 -10.36 9.28 -1.84
C SER A 101 -11.59 9.61 -0.97
N HIS A 102 -11.79 8.80 0.07
CA HIS A 102 -12.80 9.01 1.08
C HIS A 102 -12.15 9.68 2.29
N GLY A 103 -12.68 10.83 2.70
CA GLY A 103 -12.13 11.63 3.79
C GLY A 103 -12.16 10.93 5.15
N ALA A 104 -11.48 11.53 6.13
CA ALA A 104 -11.31 10.95 7.47
C ALA A 104 -12.59 10.93 8.34
N ALA A 105 -13.74 11.37 7.82
CA ALA A 105 -15.01 11.44 8.55
C ALA A 105 -15.65 10.06 8.85
N GLY A 106 -14.94 8.98 8.54
CA GLY A 106 -15.42 7.60 8.67
C GLY A 106 -15.94 7.07 7.33
N PHE A 107 -15.85 5.76 7.14
CA PHE A 107 -16.32 5.09 5.93
C PHE A 107 -17.83 4.86 5.97
N ASP A 108 -18.54 5.37 4.96
CA ASP A 108 -19.97 5.16 4.78
C ASP A 108 -20.26 4.39 3.48
N VAL A 109 -20.82 3.18 3.63
CA VAL A 109 -21.20 2.31 2.51
C VAL A 109 -22.33 2.92 1.67
N ALA A 110 -23.25 3.67 2.28
CA ALA A 110 -24.35 4.31 1.55
C ALA A 110 -23.82 5.43 0.64
N ALA A 111 -22.91 6.26 1.15
CA ALA A 111 -22.21 7.26 0.35
C ALA A 111 -21.40 6.63 -0.79
N LEU A 112 -20.69 5.52 -0.53
CA LEU A 112 -19.96 4.79 -1.56
C LEU A 112 -20.91 4.29 -2.66
N ARG A 113 -22.04 3.67 -2.29
CA ARG A 113 -23.06 3.21 -3.24
C ARG A 113 -23.55 4.37 -4.11
N ALA A 114 -23.99 5.46 -3.50
CA ALA A 114 -24.49 6.62 -4.22
C ALA A 114 -23.44 7.18 -5.21
N HIS A 115 -22.16 7.14 -4.83
CA HIS A 115 -21.08 7.56 -5.72
C HIS A 115 -20.90 6.61 -6.91
N ILE A 116 -20.92 5.29 -6.68
CA ILE A 116 -20.81 4.27 -7.75
C ILE A 116 -21.98 4.42 -8.74
N GLU A 117 -23.21 4.56 -8.23
CA GLU A 117 -24.41 4.73 -9.04
C GLU A 117 -24.37 6.03 -9.85
N LEU A 118 -23.89 7.13 -9.25
CA LEU A 118 -23.71 8.39 -9.94
C LEU A 118 -22.74 8.26 -11.12
N LEU A 119 -21.60 7.60 -10.91
CA LEU A 119 -20.60 7.38 -11.96
C LEU A 119 -21.15 6.53 -13.11
N ALA A 120 -21.90 5.48 -12.79
CA ALA A 120 -22.52 4.60 -13.77
C ALA A 120 -23.62 5.33 -14.57
N ASN A 121 -24.52 6.04 -13.88
CA ASN A 121 -25.64 6.77 -14.50
C ASN A 121 -25.18 7.93 -15.36
N ALA A 122 -24.08 8.58 -15.00
CA ALA A 122 -23.46 9.62 -15.81
C ALA A 122 -22.69 9.07 -17.04
N GLY A 123 -22.57 7.74 -17.17
CA GLY A 123 -21.73 7.09 -18.18
C GLY A 123 -20.23 7.38 -18.00
N ALA A 124 -19.82 7.86 -16.82
CA ALA A 124 -18.46 8.27 -16.54
C ALA A 124 -17.57 7.07 -16.22
N PHE A 125 -18.09 6.08 -15.50
CA PHE A 125 -17.36 4.87 -15.13
C PHE A 125 -18.31 3.77 -14.64
N THR A 126 -18.12 2.54 -15.12
CA THR A 126 -18.80 1.36 -14.61
C THR A 126 -17.77 0.42 -13.99
N ALA A 127 -17.86 0.22 -12.67
CA ALA A 127 -16.94 -0.67 -11.96
C ALA A 127 -17.27 -2.13 -12.29
N GLY A 128 -16.27 -2.90 -12.73
CA GLY A 128 -16.30 -4.36 -12.78
C GLY A 128 -15.64 -5.01 -11.56
N MET A 129 -14.96 -4.23 -10.73
CA MET A 129 -14.42 -4.61 -9.42
C MET A 129 -14.34 -3.36 -8.55
N VAL A 130 -14.62 -3.52 -7.26
CA VAL A 130 -14.43 -2.46 -6.25
C VAL A 130 -13.37 -2.89 -5.26
N VAL A 131 -12.45 -1.97 -4.95
CA VAL A 131 -11.40 -2.15 -3.96
C VAL A 131 -11.57 -1.05 -2.91
N VAL A 132 -11.63 -1.40 -1.64
CA VAL A 132 -11.73 -0.47 -0.50
C VAL A 132 -10.53 -0.68 0.41
N ASP A 133 -9.61 0.29 0.41
CA ASP A 133 -8.39 0.25 1.20
C ASP A 133 -8.45 1.24 2.38
N GLY A 134 -7.75 0.93 3.47
CA GLY A 134 -7.60 1.78 4.64
C GLY A 134 -8.53 1.49 5.83
N LEU A 135 -9.45 0.51 5.72
CA LEU A 135 -10.40 0.26 6.82
C LEU A 135 -9.74 -0.38 8.05
N ASP A 136 -10.10 0.11 9.23
CA ASP A 136 -9.84 -0.60 10.48
C ASP A 136 -10.84 -1.71 10.74
N GLY A 137 -10.50 -2.56 11.71
CA GLY A 137 -11.35 -3.68 12.07
C GLY A 137 -12.72 -3.26 12.60
N GLU A 138 -12.85 -2.10 13.24
CA GLU A 138 -14.15 -1.62 13.74
C GLU A 138 -15.08 -1.21 12.60
N SER A 139 -14.56 -0.46 11.63
CA SER A 139 -15.29 -0.04 10.43
C SER A 139 -15.77 -1.24 9.61
N VAL A 140 -14.91 -2.25 9.40
CA VAL A 140 -15.31 -3.47 8.68
C VAL A 140 -16.41 -4.22 9.43
N ARG A 141 -16.31 -4.36 10.77
CA ARG A 141 -17.35 -5.02 11.57
C ARG A 141 -18.67 -4.28 11.53
N ALA A 142 -18.65 -2.97 11.76
CA ALA A 142 -19.85 -2.14 11.77
C ALA A 142 -20.58 -2.15 10.42
N ASN A 143 -19.85 -2.28 9.32
CA ASN A 143 -20.39 -2.19 7.96
C ASN A 143 -20.49 -3.54 7.24
N ALA A 144 -20.16 -4.67 7.88
CA ALA A 144 -20.00 -5.97 7.21
C ALA A 144 -21.22 -6.38 6.38
N ALA A 145 -22.42 -6.28 6.96
CA ALA A 145 -23.66 -6.60 6.27
C ALA A 145 -23.92 -5.67 5.07
N GLN A 146 -23.67 -4.37 5.23
CA GLN A 146 -23.86 -3.39 4.16
C GLN A 146 -22.84 -3.57 3.02
N ILE A 147 -21.59 -3.92 3.34
CA ILE A 147 -20.55 -4.25 2.36
C ILE A 147 -20.95 -5.49 1.54
N ALA A 148 -21.43 -6.55 2.21
CA ALA A 148 -21.89 -7.76 1.54
C ALA A 148 -23.10 -7.48 0.62
N THR A 149 -24.08 -6.71 1.10
CA THR A 149 -25.22 -6.26 0.28
C THR A 149 -24.76 -5.41 -0.90
N LEU A 150 -23.80 -4.51 -0.71
CA LEU A 150 -23.24 -3.69 -1.79
C LEU A 150 -22.58 -4.56 -2.87
N ALA A 151 -21.74 -5.51 -2.48
CA ALA A 151 -21.11 -6.43 -3.44
C ALA A 151 -22.19 -7.19 -4.23
N SER A 152 -23.16 -7.79 -3.53
CA SER A 152 -24.25 -8.56 -4.12
C SER A 152 -25.09 -7.73 -5.11
N ASP A 153 -25.51 -6.53 -4.71
CA ASP A 153 -26.36 -5.68 -5.55
C ASP A 153 -25.64 -5.19 -6.80
N LEU A 154 -24.35 -4.86 -6.67
CA LEU A 154 -23.54 -4.47 -7.82
C LEU A 154 -23.21 -5.64 -8.74
N GLY A 155 -23.24 -6.87 -8.23
CA GLY A 155 -22.85 -8.06 -8.99
C GLY A 155 -21.37 -8.05 -9.37
N VAL A 156 -20.51 -7.45 -8.55
CA VAL A 156 -19.06 -7.36 -8.79
C VAL A 156 -18.26 -7.82 -7.57
N PRO A 157 -17.04 -8.35 -7.76
CA PRO A 157 -16.15 -8.64 -6.64
C PRO A 157 -15.78 -7.36 -5.87
N LEU A 158 -15.88 -7.43 -4.55
CA LEU A 158 -15.51 -6.33 -3.65
C LEU A 158 -14.36 -6.76 -2.74
N TRP A 159 -13.23 -6.06 -2.83
CA TRP A 159 -12.05 -6.30 -2.01
C TRP A 159 -11.93 -5.25 -0.92
N VAL A 160 -11.65 -5.67 0.31
CA VAL A 160 -11.55 -4.78 1.47
C VAL A 160 -10.27 -5.06 2.24
N THR A 161 -9.52 -4.03 2.66
CA THR A 161 -8.50 -4.25 3.71
C THR A 161 -9.09 -4.13 5.10
N MET A 162 -8.57 -4.92 6.03
CA MET A 162 -8.90 -4.84 7.44
C MET A 162 -7.62 -4.77 8.25
N ARG A 163 -7.40 -3.67 8.96
CA ARG A 163 -6.30 -3.58 9.94
C ARG A 163 -6.63 -4.41 11.18
N LEU A 164 -5.80 -5.41 11.45
CA LEU A 164 -5.87 -6.20 12.68
C LEU A 164 -4.98 -5.58 13.76
N LEU A 165 -5.53 -5.44 14.96
CA LEU A 165 -4.78 -5.07 16.16
C LEU A 165 -4.45 -6.28 17.04
N THR A 166 -5.10 -7.42 16.78
CA THR A 166 -4.91 -8.68 17.48
C THR A 166 -4.91 -9.83 16.47
N ASP A 167 -4.44 -11.01 16.87
CA ASP A 167 -4.47 -12.21 16.02
C ASP A 167 -5.86 -12.86 15.92
N VAL A 168 -6.86 -12.30 16.61
CA VAL A 168 -8.24 -12.80 16.59
C VAL A 168 -8.88 -12.41 15.25
N ILE A 169 -9.25 -13.43 14.48
CA ILE A 169 -9.95 -13.25 13.21
C ILE A 169 -11.43 -12.94 13.50
N PRO A 170 -11.94 -11.77 13.05
CA PRO A 170 -13.33 -11.40 13.28
C PRO A 170 -14.30 -12.32 12.52
N PRO A 171 -15.47 -12.66 13.10
CA PRO A 171 -16.41 -13.61 12.51
C PRO A 171 -16.94 -13.18 11.14
N GLU A 172 -16.99 -11.88 10.85
CA GLU A 172 -17.47 -11.28 9.60
C GLU A 172 -16.59 -11.67 8.40
N VAL A 173 -15.29 -11.92 8.64
CA VAL A 173 -14.34 -12.41 7.64
C VAL A 173 -14.66 -13.84 7.18
N ARG A 174 -15.43 -14.58 7.99
CA ARG A 174 -15.85 -15.97 7.74
C ARG A 174 -17.34 -16.08 7.41
N ALA A 175 -18.04 -14.95 7.24
CA ALA A 175 -19.45 -14.95 6.88
C ALA A 175 -19.68 -15.54 5.48
N ALA A 176 -20.88 -16.07 5.23
CA ALA A 176 -21.25 -16.56 3.91
C ALA A 176 -21.12 -15.46 2.86
N GLY A 177 -20.51 -15.77 1.71
CA GLY A 177 -20.21 -14.77 0.67
C GLY A 177 -18.94 -13.95 0.91
N THR A 178 -18.24 -14.18 2.03
CA THR A 178 -16.96 -13.55 2.35
C THR A 178 -15.83 -14.57 2.35
N VAL A 179 -14.65 -14.17 1.86
CA VAL A 179 -13.41 -14.94 1.93
C VAL A 179 -12.34 -14.09 2.60
N GLY A 180 -11.66 -14.63 3.61
CA GLY A 180 -10.53 -13.94 4.23
C GLY A 180 -9.21 -14.27 3.55
N LEU A 181 -8.33 -13.29 3.45
CA LEU A 181 -6.92 -13.44 3.05
C LEU A 181 -6.03 -12.83 4.12
N ARG A 182 -5.45 -13.68 4.97
CA ARG A 182 -4.57 -13.23 6.05
C ARG A 182 -3.13 -13.11 5.56
N LEU A 183 -2.48 -12.01 5.95
CA LEU A 183 -1.05 -11.82 5.76
C LEU A 183 -0.33 -11.94 7.10
N THR A 184 0.64 -12.84 7.17
CA THR A 184 1.39 -13.12 8.38
C THR A 184 2.88 -12.87 8.15
N PRO A 185 3.47 -11.82 8.76
CA PRO A 185 4.91 -11.60 8.70
C PRO A 185 5.62 -12.69 9.50
N ARG A 186 6.56 -13.40 8.86
CA ARG A 186 7.35 -14.46 9.47
C ARG A 186 8.68 -14.64 8.73
N ASP A 187 9.77 -14.83 9.46
CA ASP A 187 11.10 -15.15 8.90
C ASP A 187 11.55 -14.18 7.78
N GLY A 188 11.25 -12.88 7.96
CA GLY A 188 11.59 -11.82 6.99
C GLY A 188 10.75 -11.80 5.72
N SER A 189 9.70 -12.60 5.63
CA SER A 189 8.74 -12.62 4.52
C SER A 189 7.31 -12.44 5.03
N VAL A 190 6.37 -12.14 4.15
CA VAL A 190 4.94 -12.06 4.51
C VAL A 190 4.18 -13.15 3.78
N TYR A 191 3.71 -14.15 4.52
CA TYR A 191 2.99 -15.30 3.96
C TYR A 191 1.50 -15.03 3.86
N LEU A 192 0.87 -15.61 2.84
CA LEU A 192 -0.57 -15.49 2.61
C LEU A 192 -1.28 -16.79 3.01
N SER A 193 -2.45 -16.67 3.64
CA SER A 193 -3.34 -17.79 3.91
C SER A 193 -4.80 -17.41 3.66
N VAL A 194 -5.59 -18.35 3.16
CA VAL A 194 -7.01 -18.18 2.89
C VAL A 194 -7.82 -18.67 4.10
N LEU A 195 -8.79 -17.88 4.51
CA LEU A 195 -9.72 -18.18 5.60
C LEU A 195 -11.09 -18.51 5.00
N ARG A 196 -11.53 -19.76 5.15
CA ARG A 196 -12.80 -20.29 4.65
C ARG A 196 -13.35 -21.34 5.60
N ASP A 197 -14.68 -21.40 5.75
CA ASP A 197 -15.39 -22.48 6.45
C ASP A 197 -14.81 -22.84 7.84
N GLY A 198 -14.35 -21.84 8.59
CA GLY A 198 -13.70 -22.02 9.90
C GLY A 198 -12.23 -22.46 9.85
N GLY A 199 -11.71 -22.86 8.70
CA GLY A 199 -10.30 -23.22 8.48
C GLY A 199 -9.41 -22.06 8.05
N GLU A 200 -8.10 -22.31 8.09
CA GLU A 200 -7.06 -21.47 7.50
C GLU A 200 -6.17 -22.35 6.65
N THR A 201 -6.06 -22.04 5.36
CA THR A 201 -5.25 -22.79 4.40
C THR A 201 -4.09 -21.90 3.93
N PRO A 202 -2.84 -22.23 4.26
CA PRO A 202 -1.71 -21.47 3.76
C PRO A 202 -1.56 -21.60 2.24
N LEU A 203 -1.05 -20.55 1.61
CA LEU A 203 -0.71 -20.54 0.20
C LEU A 203 0.80 -20.65 0.02
N ASP A 204 1.23 -21.25 -1.09
CA ASP A 204 2.62 -21.19 -1.56
C ASP A 204 2.93 -19.82 -2.20
N LEU A 205 2.52 -18.74 -1.50
CA LEU A 205 2.67 -17.35 -1.91
C LEU A 205 3.17 -16.52 -0.73
N ALA A 206 4.07 -15.58 -1.03
CA ALA A 206 4.52 -14.56 -0.09
C ALA A 206 4.65 -13.20 -0.80
N LEU A 207 4.64 -12.12 -0.02
CA LEU A 207 5.14 -10.83 -0.48
C LEU A 207 6.66 -10.80 -0.37
N THR A 208 7.33 -10.37 -1.44
CA THR A 208 8.78 -10.18 -1.41
C THR A 208 9.13 -8.99 -0.51
N PRO A 209 10.16 -9.09 0.35
CA PRO A 209 10.48 -8.05 1.34
C PRO A 209 11.01 -6.76 0.71
N ASP A 210 11.59 -6.85 -0.48
CA ASP A 210 12.21 -5.76 -1.22
C ASP A 210 11.21 -4.95 -2.05
N ALA A 211 10.25 -5.62 -2.68
CA ALA A 211 9.38 -5.03 -3.69
C ALA A 211 7.88 -5.20 -3.40
N LEU A 212 7.53 -5.93 -2.34
CA LEU A 212 6.16 -6.28 -1.97
C LEU A 212 5.39 -6.95 -3.11
N LEU A 213 6.08 -7.70 -3.97
CA LEU A 213 5.46 -8.48 -5.04
C LEU A 213 4.86 -9.76 -4.48
N ILE A 214 3.66 -10.12 -4.93
CA ILE A 214 3.15 -11.48 -4.73
C ILE A 214 4.03 -12.42 -5.56
N ALA A 215 4.72 -13.35 -4.91
CA ALA A 215 5.60 -14.32 -5.54
C ALA A 215 5.32 -15.73 -5.03
N ALA A 216 5.55 -16.72 -5.90
CA ALA A 216 5.56 -18.12 -5.49
C ALA A 216 6.66 -18.34 -4.45
N HIS A 217 6.27 -18.86 -3.29
CA HIS A 217 7.16 -19.12 -2.17
C HIS A 217 6.51 -20.14 -1.25
N ARG A 218 7.12 -21.33 -1.11
CA ARG A 218 6.57 -22.34 -0.21
C ARG A 218 6.90 -22.03 1.24
N LEU A 219 6.00 -22.41 2.15
CA LEU A 219 6.31 -22.37 3.59
C LEU A 219 7.54 -23.24 3.89
N GLY A 220 8.55 -22.64 4.52
CA GLY A 220 9.80 -23.31 4.87
C GLY A 220 10.93 -23.18 3.85
N GLU A 221 10.68 -22.63 2.65
CA GLU A 221 11.77 -22.17 1.78
C GLU A 221 12.44 -20.95 2.40
N HIS A 222 13.77 -20.99 2.59
CA HIS A 222 14.49 -19.82 3.09
C HIS A 222 14.88 -18.94 1.91
N ARG A 223 14.26 -17.77 1.76
CA ARG A 223 14.87 -16.70 0.97
C ARG A 223 15.87 -15.96 1.84
N PRO A 224 17.08 -15.63 1.35
CA PRO A 224 17.96 -14.75 2.08
C PRO A 224 17.19 -13.45 2.36
N GLY A 225 16.94 -13.18 3.63
CA GLY A 225 16.33 -11.92 4.06
C GLY A 225 17.27 -10.77 3.73
N LEU A 226 16.75 -9.54 3.84
CA LEU A 226 17.62 -8.37 3.78
C LEU A 226 18.70 -8.49 4.87
N VAL A 227 19.96 -8.34 4.49
CA VAL A 227 21.07 -8.37 5.44
C VAL A 227 21.10 -7.01 6.13
N ALA A 228 20.91 -6.98 7.45
CA ALA A 228 20.79 -5.72 8.20
C ALA A 228 21.99 -4.77 7.99
N SER A 229 23.20 -5.30 7.83
CA SER A 229 24.41 -4.53 7.54
C SER A 229 24.37 -3.79 6.21
N ASP A 230 23.54 -4.23 5.27
CA ASP A 230 23.41 -3.63 3.93
C ASP A 230 22.30 -2.57 3.89
N ILE A 231 21.58 -2.39 4.99
CA ILE A 231 20.45 -1.45 5.11
C ILE A 231 20.91 -0.22 5.90
N THR A 232 20.64 0.97 5.33
CA THR A 232 20.83 2.24 6.01
C THR A 232 19.49 2.93 6.23
N LEU A 233 19.19 3.29 7.48
CA LEU A 233 18.10 4.19 7.83
C LEU A 233 18.59 5.64 7.74
N TYR A 234 18.00 6.40 6.84
CA TYR A 234 18.18 7.86 6.78
C TYR A 234 17.03 8.57 7.52
N SER A 235 17.35 9.43 8.48
CA SER A 235 16.36 10.21 9.25
C SER A 235 16.84 11.65 9.51
N GLY A 236 16.00 12.48 10.15
CA GLY A 236 16.36 13.81 10.67
C GLY A 236 16.61 13.86 12.18
N GLY A 237 16.54 12.71 12.89
CA GLY A 237 16.69 12.61 14.35
C GLY A 237 15.60 13.30 15.18
N ALA A 238 14.42 13.55 14.61
CA ALA A 238 13.30 14.17 15.29
C ALA A 238 12.65 13.25 16.35
N LYS A 239 12.03 13.85 17.36
CA LYS A 239 11.26 13.12 18.38
C LYS A 239 10.03 12.47 17.76
N GLY A 240 9.68 11.26 18.22
CA GLY A 240 8.50 10.52 17.76
C GLY A 240 8.87 9.44 16.75
N SER A 241 8.33 9.50 15.53
CA SER A 241 8.52 8.43 14.54
C SER A 241 9.99 8.16 14.22
N GLU A 242 10.79 9.18 13.92
CA GLU A 242 12.21 9.00 13.56
C GLU A 242 13.04 8.42 14.71
N GLU A 243 12.77 8.84 15.94
CA GLU A 243 13.37 8.26 17.15
C GLU A 243 13.04 6.77 17.30
N ALA A 244 11.76 6.39 17.13
CA ALA A 244 11.32 5.00 17.18
C ALA A 244 11.96 4.16 16.05
N PHE A 245 12.07 4.70 14.84
CA PHE A 245 12.79 4.03 13.74
C PHE A 245 14.28 3.88 14.06
N GLY A 246 14.92 4.86 14.67
CA GLY A 246 16.32 4.77 15.11
C GLY A 246 16.54 3.71 16.20
N GLU A 247 15.61 3.58 17.17
CA GLU A 247 15.64 2.50 18.16
C GLU A 247 15.51 1.12 17.51
N LEU A 248 14.62 0.98 16.52
CA LEU A 248 14.47 -0.25 15.74
C LEU A 248 15.71 -0.53 14.90
N ALA A 249 16.32 0.49 14.28
CA ALA A 249 17.56 0.35 13.52
C ALA A 249 18.67 -0.21 14.41
N ALA A 250 18.85 0.31 15.62
CA ALA A 250 19.81 -0.23 16.58
C ALA A 250 19.46 -1.66 17.01
N ARG A 251 18.18 -1.95 17.28
CA ARG A 251 17.74 -3.29 17.69
C ARG A 251 17.98 -4.36 16.63
N TYR A 252 17.79 -4.00 15.36
CA TYR A 252 17.94 -4.92 14.22
C TYR A 252 19.33 -4.85 13.57
N GLY A 253 20.22 -3.97 14.03
CA GLY A 253 21.60 -3.86 13.52
C GLY A 253 21.75 -3.16 12.18
N LEU A 254 20.86 -2.21 11.86
CA LEU A 254 20.94 -1.37 10.66
C LEU A 254 21.95 -0.24 10.85
N THR A 255 22.50 0.28 9.76
CA THR A 255 23.28 1.52 9.80
C THR A 255 22.33 2.71 9.93
N GLU A 256 22.57 3.60 10.91
CA GLU A 256 21.78 4.82 11.12
C GLU A 256 22.55 6.03 10.60
N VAL A 257 21.90 6.88 9.80
CA VAL A 257 22.42 8.19 9.37
C VAL A 257 21.34 9.23 9.58
N SER A 258 21.53 10.07 10.59
CA SER A 258 20.58 11.11 10.98
C SER A 258 21.12 12.47 10.54
N PHE A 259 20.61 12.98 9.42
CA PHE A 259 21.05 14.26 8.88
C PHE A 259 20.56 15.41 9.76
N THR A 260 21.46 16.33 10.09
CA THR A 260 21.17 17.48 10.94
C THR A 260 21.84 18.74 10.41
N PHE A 261 21.51 19.89 11.00
CA PHE A 261 22.15 21.17 10.69
C PHE A 261 22.44 21.96 11.98
N PRO A 262 23.36 22.94 11.93
CA PRO A 262 23.72 23.71 13.10
C PRO A 262 22.51 24.30 13.84
N GLY A 263 22.38 23.95 15.13
CA GLY A 263 21.32 24.42 16.02
C GLY A 263 20.02 23.60 16.01
N GLN A 264 19.92 22.52 15.22
CA GLN A 264 18.78 21.61 15.25
C GLN A 264 18.77 20.80 16.55
N LYS A 265 17.60 20.73 17.22
CA LYS A 265 17.41 19.86 18.38
C LYS A 265 17.06 18.45 17.90
N MET A 266 17.86 17.47 18.29
CA MET A 266 17.63 16.04 18.00
C MET A 266 17.23 15.31 19.28
N SER A 267 16.28 14.38 19.18
CA SER A 267 15.94 13.48 20.29
C SER A 267 16.94 12.33 20.37
N ARG A 268 17.40 11.88 19.20
CA ARG A 268 18.37 10.79 19.04
C ARG A 268 19.54 11.27 18.19
N THR A 269 20.76 11.08 18.69
CA THR A 269 22.01 11.56 18.06
C THR A 269 22.87 10.45 17.46
N VAL A 270 22.40 9.20 17.53
CA VAL A 270 23.09 8.07 16.90
C VAL A 270 23.13 8.28 15.39
N GLY A 271 24.32 8.10 14.79
CA GLY A 271 24.50 8.32 13.36
C GLY A 271 24.35 9.79 12.91
N ALA A 272 24.38 10.75 13.85
CA ALA A 272 24.19 12.16 13.52
C ALA A 272 25.27 12.65 12.55
N ARG A 273 24.82 13.20 11.42
CA ARG A 273 25.68 13.81 10.40
C ARG A 273 25.22 15.23 10.16
N GLU A 274 25.96 16.17 10.71
CA GLU A 274 25.74 17.58 10.46
C GLU A 274 26.14 17.93 9.02
N LEU A 275 25.19 18.51 8.27
CA LEU A 275 25.40 18.94 6.91
C LEU A 275 26.14 20.27 6.89
N SER A 276 27.21 20.33 6.11
CA SER A 276 27.93 21.58 5.84
C SER A 276 27.05 22.57 5.07
N ALA A 277 27.40 23.86 5.09
CA ALA A 277 26.70 24.89 4.32
C ALA A 277 26.61 24.55 2.82
N ARG A 278 27.67 23.93 2.27
CA ARG A 278 27.70 23.48 0.87
C ARG A 278 26.75 22.31 0.61
N GLU A 279 26.66 21.36 1.53
CA GLU A 279 25.71 20.24 1.41
C GLU A 279 24.27 20.73 1.51
N LEU A 280 23.97 21.59 2.49
CA LEU A 280 22.64 22.23 2.60
C LEU A 280 22.26 22.96 1.31
N GLU A 281 23.20 23.68 0.70
CA GLU A 281 22.94 24.36 -0.58
C GLU A 281 22.65 23.39 -1.73
N ALA A 282 23.25 22.20 -1.73
CA ALA A 282 22.96 21.18 -2.75
C ALA A 282 21.51 20.68 -2.69
N GLY A 283 20.88 20.70 -1.51
CA GLY A 283 19.47 20.39 -1.30
C GLY A 283 18.54 21.61 -1.34
N ASN A 284 19.02 22.78 -1.79
CA ASN A 284 18.23 24.00 -1.75
C ASN A 284 17.03 23.94 -2.72
N VAL A 285 15.91 24.51 -2.28
CA VAL A 285 14.65 24.52 -3.02
C VAL A 285 14.06 25.93 -3.06
N SER A 286 13.35 26.25 -4.15
CA SER A 286 12.58 27.48 -4.25
C SER A 286 11.40 27.43 -3.27
N MET A 287 11.36 28.37 -2.33
CA MET A 287 10.25 28.45 -1.36
C MET A 287 8.93 28.84 -2.03
N GLU A 288 8.99 29.57 -3.15
CA GLU A 288 7.81 29.87 -3.97
C GLU A 288 7.23 28.58 -4.58
N ASP A 289 8.09 27.71 -5.11
CA ASP A 289 7.67 26.42 -5.66
C ASP A 289 7.11 25.50 -4.59
N VAL A 290 7.74 25.46 -3.42
CA VAL A 290 7.26 24.69 -2.27
C VAL A 290 5.90 25.19 -1.81
N SER A 291 5.72 26.51 -1.67
CA SER A 291 4.45 27.11 -1.28
C SER A 291 3.33 26.78 -2.26
N ARG A 292 3.62 26.87 -3.55
CA ARG A 292 2.68 26.53 -4.63
C ARG A 292 2.32 25.04 -4.61
N ARG A 293 3.29 24.15 -4.42
CA ARG A 293 3.06 22.69 -4.41
C ARG A 293 2.30 22.20 -3.18
N LEU A 294 2.57 22.80 -2.02
CA LEU A 294 1.93 22.40 -0.76
C LEU A 294 0.64 23.18 -0.47
N SER A 295 0.24 24.10 -1.34
CA SER A 295 -0.91 25.00 -1.14
C SER A 295 -0.86 25.71 0.22
N ARG A 296 0.35 26.13 0.64
CA ARG A 296 0.62 26.73 1.96
C ARG A 296 1.61 27.88 1.83
N THR A 297 1.37 28.96 2.58
CA THR A 297 2.30 30.11 2.64
C THR A 297 3.36 29.86 3.71
N TYR A 298 4.63 29.91 3.32
CA TYR A 298 5.76 29.88 4.25
C TYR A 298 6.37 31.27 4.38
N SER A 299 6.81 31.65 5.59
CA SER A 299 7.51 32.91 5.77
C SER A 299 8.87 32.85 5.06
N THR A 300 9.18 33.91 4.31
CA THR A 300 10.49 34.08 3.66
C THR A 300 11.59 34.43 4.65
N GLU A 301 11.23 34.94 5.83
CA GLU A 301 12.15 35.33 6.90
C GLU A 301 12.61 34.15 7.76
N GLY A 302 11.85 33.04 7.80
CA GLY A 302 12.18 31.87 8.60
C GLY A 302 13.10 30.88 7.87
N THR A 303 14.32 30.69 8.35
CA THR A 303 15.26 29.74 7.72
C THR A 303 15.01 28.28 8.08
N LEU A 304 14.24 27.99 9.14
CA LEU A 304 14.09 26.64 9.68
C LEU A 304 13.45 25.68 8.68
N ILE A 305 12.33 26.08 8.05
CA ILE A 305 11.63 25.23 7.08
C ILE A 305 12.53 24.91 5.87
N ARG A 306 13.31 25.89 5.41
CA ARG A 306 14.29 25.69 4.33
C ARG A 306 15.33 24.64 4.72
N LYS A 307 15.91 24.75 5.91
CA LYS A 307 16.90 23.78 6.40
C LYS A 307 16.31 22.38 6.54
N VAL A 308 15.06 22.27 7.02
CA VAL A 308 14.34 20.99 7.08
C VAL A 308 14.17 20.37 5.69
N LEU A 309 13.77 21.16 4.69
CA LEU A 309 13.62 20.68 3.31
C LEU A 309 14.96 20.25 2.69
N GLN A 310 16.04 20.97 2.99
CA GLN A 310 17.40 20.60 2.57
C GLN A 310 17.83 19.26 3.18
N THR A 311 17.55 19.05 4.48
CA THR A 311 17.77 17.76 5.16
C THR A 311 16.94 16.64 4.53
N LEU A 312 15.64 16.88 4.28
CA LEU A 312 14.76 15.91 3.63
C LEU A 312 15.24 15.53 2.23
N TRP A 313 15.77 16.48 1.46
CA TRP A 313 16.36 16.18 0.15
C TRP A 313 17.52 15.18 0.27
N HIS A 314 18.37 15.33 1.28
CA HIS A 314 19.48 14.41 1.54
C HIS A 314 19.05 13.02 2.00
N MET A 315 17.91 12.93 2.70
CA MET A 315 17.28 11.67 3.05
C MET A 315 16.73 11.00 1.78
N VAL A 316 15.90 11.71 1.02
CA VAL A 316 15.20 11.15 -0.16
C VAL A 316 16.16 10.78 -1.28
N SER A 317 17.14 11.63 -1.61
CA SER A 317 18.08 11.40 -2.72
C SER A 317 19.02 10.21 -2.51
N ARG A 318 19.18 9.75 -1.26
CA ARG A 318 20.03 8.59 -0.91
C ARG A 318 19.23 7.34 -0.58
N SER A 319 17.91 7.46 -0.53
CA SER A 319 17.00 6.37 -0.18
C SER A 319 16.54 5.61 -1.41
N GLN A 320 16.50 4.28 -1.30
CA GLN A 320 15.83 3.42 -2.27
C GLN A 320 14.32 3.38 -2.03
N GLN A 321 13.90 3.56 -0.78
CA GLN A 321 12.50 3.58 -0.34
C GLN A 321 12.30 4.69 0.69
N VAL A 322 11.15 5.36 0.63
CA VAL A 322 10.78 6.43 1.56
C VAL A 322 9.48 6.04 2.25
N PHE A 323 9.51 6.03 3.58
CA PHE A 323 8.34 5.78 4.41
C PHE A 323 7.78 7.12 4.89
N VAL A 324 6.52 7.38 4.59
CA VAL A 324 5.77 8.52 5.11
C VAL A 324 4.85 7.97 6.20
N VAL A 325 5.01 8.45 7.43
CA VAL A 325 4.40 7.90 8.65
C VAL A 325 3.66 8.98 9.42
#